data_AF-A0A480ASN0-F1
#
_entry.id   AF-A0A480ASN0-F1
#
_cell.length_a   1.000
_cell.length_b   1.000
_cell.length_c   1.000
_cell.angle_alpha   90.00
_cell.angle_beta   90.00
_cell.angle_gamma   90.00
#
_symmetry.space_group_name_H-M   'P 1'
#
loop_
_entity.id
_entity.type
_entity.pdbx_description
1 polymer ?
#
loop_
_entity_poly.entity_id
_entity_poly.type
_entity_poly.pdbx_seq_one_letter_code
_entity_poly.pdbx_strand_id
1 'polypeptide(L)'
;MTSASMTYGRPARLTIPRGSLWFANGAAMLIEGLRRLDRWQLSLGKQEPRTAEDVLDWAARVEPTEPGFASDLRAAALRAMDGVGR
;
A
#
# COMPACT_ATOMS: atom_id res chain seq x y z
N MET A 1 -45.24 -10.96 -32.36
CA MET A 1 -44.14 -11.72 -31.71
C MET A 1 -43.00 -11.79 -32.72
N THR A 2 -41.96 -10.98 -32.55
CA THR A 2 -40.85 -10.94 -33.52
C THR A 2 -39.61 -11.54 -32.84
N SER A 3 -39.18 -12.66 -33.41
CA SER A 3 -38.11 -13.54 -32.91
C SER A 3 -36.75 -12.83 -32.95
N ALA A 4 -36.03 -12.84 -31.82
CA ALA A 4 -34.64 -12.40 -31.75
C ALA A 4 -33.72 -13.64 -31.80
N SER A 5 -33.07 -13.87 -32.94
CA SER A 5 -32.02 -14.89 -33.05
C SER A 5 -30.71 -14.34 -32.48
N MET A 6 -30.41 -14.59 -31.22
CA MET A 6 -29.06 -14.36 -30.68
C MET A 6 -28.12 -15.43 -31.24
N THR A 7 -27.36 -15.09 -32.30
CA THR A 7 -26.27 -15.93 -32.78
C THR A 7 -25.09 -15.81 -31.81
N TYR A 8 -24.99 -16.76 -30.89
CA TYR A 8 -23.81 -16.97 -30.05
C TYR A 8 -22.64 -17.39 -30.97
N GLY A 9 -21.59 -16.59 -31.04
CA GLY A 9 -20.38 -16.94 -31.82
C GLY A 9 -19.83 -15.87 -32.76
N ARG A 10 -20.49 -14.71 -32.91
CA ARG A 10 -19.91 -13.60 -33.69
C ARG A 10 -19.05 -12.72 -32.77
N PRO A 11 -17.72 -12.60 -32.97
CA PRO A 11 -16.90 -11.73 -32.15
C PRO A 11 -17.41 -10.29 -32.29
N ALA A 12 -17.92 -9.74 -31.20
CA ALA A 12 -18.32 -8.34 -31.13
C ALA A 12 -17.05 -7.50 -31.29
N ARG A 13 -16.77 -7.05 -32.52
CA ARG A 13 -15.70 -6.09 -32.78
C ARG A 13 -16.16 -4.74 -32.25
N LEU A 14 -15.77 -4.43 -31.02
CA LEU A 14 -16.01 -3.13 -30.42
C LEU A 14 -15.07 -2.13 -31.12
N THR A 15 -15.62 -1.32 -32.03
CA THR A 15 -14.86 -0.28 -32.71
C THR A 15 -14.69 0.89 -31.75
N ILE A 16 -13.58 0.91 -31.02
CA ILE A 16 -13.22 2.01 -30.13
C ILE A 16 -12.97 3.25 -31.01
N PRO A 17 -13.74 4.35 -30.86
CA PRO A 17 -13.53 5.55 -31.64
C PRO A 17 -12.10 6.07 -31.46
N ARG A 18 -11.42 6.49 -32.54
CA ARG A 18 -10.07 7.05 -32.43
C ARG A 18 -10.00 8.25 -31.47
N GLY A 19 -11.10 8.99 -31.35
CA GLY A 19 -11.27 10.09 -30.42
C GLY A 19 -11.40 9.68 -28.94
N SER A 20 -11.50 8.41 -28.57
CA SER A 20 -11.44 7.97 -27.16
C SER A 20 -10.06 7.46 -26.75
N LEU A 21 -9.13 7.30 -27.71
CA LEU A 21 -7.76 6.85 -27.42
C LEU A 21 -6.98 7.89 -26.63
N TRP A 22 -7.16 9.19 -26.91
CA TRP A 22 -6.48 10.24 -26.14
C TRP A 22 -6.95 10.27 -24.68
N PHE A 23 -8.24 10.02 -24.44
CA PHE A 23 -8.78 9.92 -23.09
C PHE A 23 -8.24 8.69 -22.37
N ALA A 24 -8.18 7.53 -23.05
CA ALA A 24 -7.58 6.32 -22.49
C ALA A 24 -6.09 6.55 -22.13
N ASN A 25 -5.34 7.23 -22.98
CA ASN A 25 -3.94 7.57 -22.72
C ASN A 25 -3.80 8.55 -21.54
N GLY A 26 -4.67 9.57 -21.47
CA GLY A 26 -4.67 10.53 -20.36
C GLY A 26 -5.01 9.86 -19.03
N ALA A 27 -6.03 9.00 -19.02
CA ALA A 27 -6.39 8.21 -17.84
C ALA A 27 -5.24 7.26 -17.41
N ALA A 28 -4.58 6.61 -18.37
CA ALA A 28 -3.43 5.76 -18.08
C ALA A 28 -2.26 6.54 -17.46
N MET A 29 -1.92 7.72 -18.00
CA MET A 29 -0.89 8.58 -17.43
C MET A 29 -1.24 9.06 -16.02
N LEU A 30 -2.51 9.41 -15.78
CA LEU A 30 -2.97 9.83 -14.45
C LEU A 30 -2.86 8.69 -13.43
N ILE A 31 -3.30 7.48 -13.79
CA ILE A 31 -3.21 6.29 -12.94
C ILE A 31 -1.74 5.98 -12.60
N GLU A 32 -0.85 6.02 -13.59
CA GLU A 32 0.58 5.77 -13.34
C GLU A 32 1.21 6.87 -12.49
N GLY A 33 0.80 8.12 -12.68
CA GLY A 33 1.18 9.25 -11.83
C GLY A 33 0.78 9.03 -10.36
N LEU A 34 -0.48 8.66 -10.13
CA LEU A 34 -1.01 8.36 -8.78
C LEU A 34 -0.28 7.17 -8.15
N ARG A 35 -0.04 6.09 -8.90
CA ARG A 35 0.73 4.92 -8.42
C ARG A 35 2.18 5.26 -8.07
N ARG A 36 2.80 6.15 -8.84
CA ARG A 36 4.18 6.59 -8.56
C ARG A 36 4.25 7.44 -7.29
N LEU A 37 3.27 8.31 -7.08
CA LEU A 37 3.16 9.10 -5.85
C LEU A 37 2.89 8.22 -4.63
N ASP A 38 1.99 7.26 -4.75
CA ASP A 38 1.70 6.28 -3.69
C ASP A 38 2.94 5.48 -3.30
N ARG A 39 3.66 4.92 -4.28
CA ARG A 39 4.95 4.24 -4.01
C ARG A 39 6.00 5.14 -3.39
N TRP A 40 6.07 6.40 -3.82
CA TRP A 40 6.99 7.37 -3.22
C TRP A 40 6.61 7.66 -1.77
N GLN A 41 5.32 7.84 -1.47
CA GLN A 41 4.82 8.02 -0.12
C GLN A 41 5.11 6.79 0.77
N LEU A 42 4.94 5.59 0.24
CA LEU A 42 5.28 4.35 0.93
C LEU A 42 6.80 4.20 1.13
N SER A 43 7.61 4.69 0.19
CA SER A 43 9.08 4.72 0.35
C SER A 43 9.56 5.72 1.40
N LEU A 44 8.74 6.72 1.72
CA LEU A 44 8.93 7.58 2.89
C LEU A 44 8.44 6.92 4.20
N GLY A 45 7.91 5.70 4.12
CA GLY A 45 7.61 4.84 5.26
C GLY A 45 8.83 4.77 6.18
N LYS A 46 8.63 5.33 7.37
CA LYS A 46 9.64 5.54 8.41
C LYS A 46 10.46 4.27 8.63
N GLN A 47 11.78 4.45 8.83
CA GLN A 47 12.70 3.38 9.19
C GLN A 47 12.09 2.51 10.29
N GLU A 48 11.71 1.29 9.93
CA GLU A 48 11.27 0.31 10.91
C GLU A 48 12.46 0.01 11.83
N PRO A 49 12.27 0.04 13.17
CA PRO A 49 13.34 -0.27 14.10
C PRO A 49 13.82 -1.70 13.84
N ARG A 50 15.13 -1.86 13.60
CA ARG A 50 15.71 -3.16 13.20
C ARG A 50 16.24 -3.95 14.38
N THR A 51 16.58 -3.26 15.47
CA THR A 51 17.09 -3.87 16.69
C THR A 51 16.19 -3.57 17.89
N ALA A 52 16.39 -4.32 18.97
CA ALA A 52 15.65 -4.08 20.22
C ALA A 52 15.98 -2.69 20.80
N GLU A 53 17.22 -2.22 20.64
CA GLU A 53 17.65 -0.89 21.04
C GLU A 53 16.92 0.21 20.28
N ASP A 54 16.72 0.05 18.96
CA ASP A 54 15.94 1.01 18.15
C ASP A 54 14.49 1.12 18.65
N VAL A 55 13.90 0.00 19.12
CA VAL A 55 12.55 -0.04 19.70
C VAL A 55 12.51 0.68 21.05
N LEU A 56 13.54 0.52 21.89
CA LEU A 56 13.64 1.25 23.17
C LEU A 56 13.76 2.76 22.95
N ASP A 57 14.59 3.18 22.01
CA ASP A 57 14.73 4.59 21.63
C ASP A 57 13.43 5.16 21.07
N TRP A 58 12.68 4.35 20.32
CA TRP A 58 11.37 4.75 19.82
C TRP A 58 10.32 4.86 20.93
N ALA A 59 10.32 3.93 21.89
CA ALA A 59 9.45 3.99 23.05
C ALA A 59 9.69 5.27 23.87
N ALA A 60 10.95 5.65 24.08
CA ALA A 60 11.29 6.90 24.77
C ALA A 60 10.79 8.16 24.05
N ARG A 61 10.78 8.15 22.70
CA ARG A 61 10.25 9.26 21.90
C ARG A 61 8.72 9.38 21.96
N VAL A 62 8.01 8.26 22.11
CA VAL A 62 6.55 8.19 22.09
C VAL A 62 5.93 8.27 23.50
N GLU A 63 6.72 8.01 24.56
CA GLU A 63 6.28 8.07 25.96
C GLU A 63 5.53 9.35 26.37
N PRO A 64 5.89 10.57 25.90
CA PRO A 64 5.15 11.79 26.24
C PRO A 64 3.73 11.83 25.66
N THR A 65 3.49 11.17 24.53
CA THR A 65 2.19 11.18 23.83
C THR A 65 1.36 9.93 24.13
N GLU A 66 2.01 8.77 24.26
CA GLU A 66 1.36 7.47 24.45
C GLU A 66 2.15 6.58 25.43
N PRO A 67 2.01 6.81 26.75
CA PRO A 67 2.82 6.13 27.76
C PRO A 67 2.55 4.62 27.84
N GLY A 68 1.30 4.18 27.63
CA GLY A 68 0.94 2.76 27.64
C GLY A 68 1.57 1.97 26.49
N PHE A 69 1.52 2.55 25.29
CA PHE A 69 2.18 1.95 24.12
C PHE A 69 3.70 1.90 24.29
N ALA A 70 4.31 2.95 24.86
CA ALA A 70 5.74 2.96 25.18
C ALA A 70 6.13 1.90 26.22
N SER A 71 5.27 1.58 27.20
CA SER A 71 5.55 0.48 28.14
C SER A 71 5.51 -0.90 27.48
N ASP A 72 4.56 -1.12 26.57
CA ASP A 72 4.43 -2.40 25.86
C ASP A 72 5.62 -2.64 24.92
N LEU A 73 6.07 -1.58 24.21
CA LEU A 73 7.26 -1.62 23.37
C LEU A 73 8.53 -1.96 24.17
N ARG A 74 8.73 -1.31 25.32
CA ARG A 74 9.88 -1.61 26.20
C ARG A 74 9.86 -3.06 26.68
N ALA A 75 8.70 -3.55 27.13
CA ALA A 75 8.58 -4.92 27.60
C ALA A 75 8.81 -5.93 26.46
N ALA A 76 8.33 -5.65 25.24
CA ALA A 76 8.60 -6.49 24.07
C ALA A 76 10.09 -6.50 23.69
N ALA A 77 10.73 -5.33 23.66
CA ALA A 77 12.16 -5.22 23.34
C ALA A 77 13.03 -5.98 24.35
N LEU A 78 12.79 -5.81 25.65
CA LEU A 78 13.54 -6.51 26.69
C LEU A 78 13.38 -8.03 26.61
N ARG A 79 12.15 -8.52 26.38
CA ARG A 79 11.92 -9.97 26.16
C ARG A 79 12.64 -10.51 24.93
N ALA A 80 12.72 -9.73 23.85
CA ALA A 80 13.45 -10.13 22.65
C ALA A 80 14.96 -10.21 22.92
N MET A 81 15.53 -9.27 23.69
CA MET A 81 16.93 -9.29 24.10
C MET A 81 17.25 -10.49 25.00
N ASP A 82 16.38 -10.79 25.97
CA ASP A 82 16.52 -11.94 26.87
C ASP A 82 16.40 -13.29 26.13
N GLY A 83 15.61 -13.33 25.05
CA GLY A 83 15.37 -14.53 24.24
C GLY A 83 16.49 -14.88 23.26
N VAL A 84 17.29 -13.91 22.83
CA VAL A 84 18.45 -14.13 21.93
C VAL A 84 19.65 -14.76 22.68
N GLY A 85 19.66 -14.70 24.01
CA GLY A 85 20.73 -15.24 24.85
C GLY A 85 20.62 -16.72 25.27
N ARG A 86 19.67 -17.50 24.72
CA ARG A 86 19.55 -18.95 24.98
C ARG A 86 19.78 -19.81 23.76
#